data_AF-A0A0H1BCJ9-F1
#
_entry.id   AF-A0A0H1BCJ9-F1
#
_cell.length_a   1.000
_cell.length_b   1.000
_cell.length_c   1.000
_cell.angle_alpha   90.00
_cell.angle_beta   90.00
_cell.angle_gamma   90.00
#
_symmetry.space_group_name_H-M   'P 1'
#
loop_
_entity.id
_entity.type
_entity.pdbx_description
1 polymer ?
#
loop_
_entity_poly.entity_id
_entity_poly.type
_entity_poly.pdbx_seq_one_letter_code
_entity_poly.pdbx_strand_id
1 'polypeptide(L)'
;MDPIDFPVAPAKAVPIALERAGLTKDQISIWEFNEAFAAVIKANEKILGLENATVNPLGGAISLGHALGSSGSRILTSLLHQLKPGQYGVAAICNGGGAATAVVVQRVESVE
;
A
#
# COMPACT_ATOMS: atom_id res chain seq x y z
N MET A 1 6.62 -16.13 4.54
CA MET A 1 6.21 -15.66 5.87
C MET A 1 5.26 -16.71 6.37
N ASP A 2 5.19 -16.97 7.67
CA ASP A 2 4.29 -18.01 8.15
C ASP A 2 2.84 -17.56 7.99
N PRO A 3 1.87 -18.47 7.81
CA PRO A 3 0.47 -18.10 7.61
C PRO A 3 -0.10 -17.18 8.69
N ILE A 4 0.35 -17.34 9.94
CA ILE A 4 -0.04 -16.50 11.09
C ILE A 4 0.45 -15.06 10.97
N ASP A 5 1.53 -14.82 10.23
CA ASP A 5 2.17 -13.51 10.08
C ASP A 5 1.66 -12.72 8.87
N PHE A 6 0.58 -13.18 8.21
CA PHE A 6 -0.01 -12.45 7.10
C PHE A 6 -0.26 -10.94 7.37
N PRO A 7 -0.57 -10.48 8.61
CA PRO A 7 -0.75 -9.05 8.87
C PRO A 7 0.49 -8.20 8.57
N VAL A 8 1.69 -8.76 8.73
CA VAL A 8 2.97 -8.05 8.52
C VAL A 8 3.63 -8.40 7.18
N ALA A 9 2.99 -9.24 6.36
CA ALA A 9 3.45 -9.55 5.00
C ALA A 9 3.71 -8.31 4.12
N PRO A 10 2.90 -7.22 4.19
CA PRO A 10 3.18 -6.00 3.45
C PRO A 10 4.53 -5.37 3.81
N ALA A 11 4.97 -5.46 5.07
CA ALA A 11 6.28 -4.96 5.51
C ALA A 11 7.47 -5.67 4.84
N LYS A 12 7.26 -6.86 4.28
CA LYS A 12 8.24 -7.54 3.42
C LYS A 12 8.06 -7.20 1.94
N ALA A 13 6.82 -7.11 1.46
CA ALA A 13 6.53 -6.85 0.05
C ALA A 13 6.90 -5.43 -0.40
N VAL A 14 6.65 -4.42 0.45
CA VAL A 14 6.87 -3.01 0.14
C VAL A 14 8.36 -2.70 -0.12
N PRO A 15 9.32 -3.09 0.74
CA PRO A 15 10.74 -2.85 0.47
C PRO A 15 11.21 -3.46 -0.85
N ILE A 16 10.76 -4.67 -1.19
CA ILE A 16 11.09 -5.33 -2.46
C ILE A 16 10.53 -4.55 -3.66
N ALA A 17 9.30 -4.05 -3.56
CA ALA A 17 8.69 -3.28 -4.62
C ALA A 17 9.41 -1.93 -4.83
N LEU A 18 9.79 -1.26 -3.74
CA LEU A 18 10.58 -0.02 -3.77
C LEU A 18 11.98 -0.23 -4.35
N GLU A 19 12.66 -1.30 -3.95
CA GLU A 19 13.98 -1.68 -4.46
C GLU A 19 13.93 -1.88 -5.98
N ARG A 20 12.93 -2.63 -6.47
CA ARG A 20 12.72 -2.84 -7.91
C ARG A 20 12.40 -1.56 -8.67
N ALA A 21 11.74 -0.61 -8.01
CA ALA A 21 11.45 0.71 -8.56
C ALA A 21 12.64 1.68 -8.47
N GLY A 22 13.71 1.34 -7.75
CA GLY A 22 14.84 2.24 -7.50
C GLY A 22 14.46 3.45 -6.64
N LEU A 23 13.47 3.31 -5.76
CA LEU A 23 12.93 4.40 -4.94
C LEU A 23 13.16 4.18 -3.44
N THR A 24 13.21 5.28 -2.71
CA THR A 24 13.19 5.32 -1.25
C THR A 24 11.78 5.63 -0.74
N LYS A 25 11.51 5.30 0.52
CA LYS A 25 10.22 5.57 1.17
C LYS A 25 9.85 7.06 1.14
N ASP A 26 10.85 7.93 1.28
CA ASP A 26 10.66 9.39 1.37
C ASP A 26 10.22 10.01 0.03
N GLN A 27 10.34 9.27 -1.08
CA GLN A 27 9.85 9.69 -2.40
C GLN A 27 8.38 9.35 -2.64
N ILE A 28 7.76 8.56 -1.76
CA ILE A 28 6.36 8.13 -1.90
C ILE A 28 5.44 9.18 -1.31
N SER A 29 4.55 9.71 -2.16
CA SER A 29 3.61 10.77 -1.77
C SER A 29 2.39 10.23 -1.03
N ILE A 30 1.85 9.08 -1.45
CA ILE A 30 0.65 8.47 -0.88
C ILE A 30 0.83 6.96 -0.77
N TRP A 31 0.42 6.41 0.37
CA TRP A 31 0.40 4.99 0.66
C TRP A 31 -1.04 4.53 0.83
N GLU A 32 -1.45 3.55 0.04
CA GLU A 32 -2.75 2.88 0.17
C GLU A 32 -2.52 1.44 0.64
N PHE A 33 -2.72 1.21 1.93
CA PHE A 33 -2.68 -0.12 2.53
C PHE A 33 -4.09 -0.61 2.78
N ASN A 34 -4.42 -1.81 2.30
CA ASN A 34 -5.72 -2.41 2.61
C ASN A 34 -5.87 -2.66 4.11
N GLU A 35 -6.87 -2.02 4.72
CA GLU A 35 -7.15 -2.09 6.16
C GLU A 35 -7.93 -3.36 6.53
N ALA A 36 -7.35 -4.54 6.29
CA ALA A 36 -8.01 -5.80 6.67
C ALA A 36 -8.36 -5.82 8.17
N PHE A 37 -7.49 -5.24 8.99
CA PHE A 37 -7.70 -4.96 10.41
C PHE A 37 -6.93 -3.69 10.80
N ALA A 38 -7.36 -2.96 11.82
CA ALA A 38 -6.61 -1.80 12.33
C ALA A 38 -5.19 -2.17 12.79
N ALA A 39 -5.02 -3.36 13.37
CA ALA A 39 -3.72 -3.88 13.78
C ALA A 39 -2.76 -4.10 12.60
N VAL A 40 -3.28 -4.45 11.40
CA VAL A 40 -2.48 -4.60 10.18
C VAL A 40 -1.82 -3.26 9.83
N ILE A 41 -2.59 -2.18 9.81
CA ILE A 41 -2.07 -0.84 9.46
C ILE A 41 -1.03 -0.39 10.47
N LYS A 42 -1.36 -0.45 11.77
CA LYS A 42 -0.42 -0.01 12.82
C LYS A 42 0.86 -0.83 12.90
N ALA A 43 0.79 -2.14 12.66
CA ALA A 43 2.00 -2.95 12.59
C ALA A 43 2.89 -2.57 11.41
N ASN A 44 2.32 -2.42 10.20
CA ASN A 44 3.10 -2.07 9.01
C ASN A 44 3.62 -0.63 9.06
N GLU A 45 2.85 0.34 9.57
CA GLU A 45 3.33 1.71 9.82
C GLU A 45 4.59 1.69 10.68
N LYS A 46 4.57 0.95 11.80
CA LYS A 46 5.70 0.89 12.72
C LYS A 46 6.91 0.17 12.15
N ILE A 47 6.72 -0.96 11.47
CA ILE A 47 7.84 -1.74 10.91
C ILE A 47 8.50 -0.99 9.75
N LEU A 48 7.70 -0.33 8.91
CA LEU A 48 8.19 0.42 7.76
C LEU A 48 8.59 1.86 8.11
N GLY A 49 8.32 2.35 9.31
CA GLY A 49 8.60 3.73 9.73
C GLY A 49 7.79 4.75 8.93
N LEU A 50 6.48 4.54 8.82
CA LEU A 50 5.54 5.37 8.05
C LEU A 50 4.65 6.24 8.94
N GLU A 51 4.98 6.43 10.22
CA GLU A 51 4.14 7.17 11.17
C GLU A 51 3.94 8.64 10.80
N ASN A 52 4.87 9.22 10.03
CA ASN A 52 4.78 10.58 9.50
C ASN A 52 4.44 10.62 7.99
N ALA A 53 4.04 9.49 7.40
CA ALA A 53 3.69 9.39 5.99
C ALA A 53 2.17 9.54 5.77
N THR A 54 1.79 9.87 4.54
CA THR A 54 0.38 9.95 4.14
C THR A 54 -0.18 8.56 3.83
N VAL A 55 -0.69 7.87 4.84
CA VAL A 55 -1.30 6.54 4.71
C VAL A 55 -2.84 6.64 4.72
N ASN A 56 -3.49 6.11 3.69
CA ASN A 56 -4.95 6.04 3.53
C ASN A 56 -5.68 7.37 3.80
N PRO A 57 -5.31 8.50 3.15
CA PRO A 57 -5.82 9.83 3.53
C PRO A 57 -7.33 10.02 3.28
N LEU A 58 -7.96 9.16 2.47
CA LEU A 58 -9.42 9.15 2.25
C LEU A 58 -10.14 8.02 3.00
N GLY A 59 -9.47 7.38 3.96
CA GLY A 59 -9.93 6.18 4.66
C GLY A 59 -9.72 4.90 3.84
N GLY A 60 -9.91 3.74 4.48
CA GLY A 60 -9.66 2.45 3.85
C GLY A 60 -10.74 1.41 4.15
N ALA A 61 -10.35 0.13 4.12
CA ALA A 61 -11.31 -0.98 4.15
C ALA A 61 -12.14 -1.08 5.46
N ILE A 62 -11.69 -0.45 6.56
CA ILE A 62 -12.48 -0.40 7.80
C ILE A 62 -13.77 0.40 7.59
N SER A 63 -13.70 1.54 6.89
CA SER A 63 -14.85 2.42 6.64
C SER A 63 -15.50 2.18 5.28
N LEU A 64 -14.71 1.86 4.25
CA LEU A 64 -15.14 1.71 2.86
C LEU A 64 -15.50 0.26 2.48
N GLY A 65 -15.25 -0.69 3.38
CA GLY A 65 -15.53 -2.10 3.19
C GLY A 65 -14.45 -2.87 2.43
N HIS A 66 -14.59 -4.19 2.46
CA HIS A 66 -13.61 -5.14 1.91
C HIS A 66 -14.28 -6.22 1.04
N ALA A 67 -14.64 -5.86 -0.20
CA ALA A 67 -14.97 -6.84 -1.22
C ALA A 67 -13.68 -7.57 -1.64
N LEU A 68 -13.46 -8.77 -1.09
CA LEU A 68 -12.17 -9.48 -1.06
C LEU A 68 -11.39 -9.40 -2.39
N GLY A 69 -11.96 -9.94 -3.48
CA GLY A 69 -11.29 -9.97 -4.79
C GLY A 69 -11.15 -8.62 -5.49
N SER A 70 -11.87 -7.60 -5.05
CA SER A 70 -11.87 -6.26 -5.66
C SER A 70 -10.98 -5.27 -4.89
N SER A 71 -10.66 -5.54 -3.62
CA SER A 71 -10.03 -4.52 -2.78
C SER A 71 -8.64 -4.11 -3.23
N GLY A 72 -7.87 -5.03 -3.83
CA GLY A 72 -6.56 -4.71 -4.40
C GLY A 72 -6.63 -3.73 -5.58
N SER A 73 -7.55 -3.95 -6.52
CA SER A 73 -7.77 -3.00 -7.63
C SER A 73 -8.44 -1.72 -7.14
N ARG A 74 -9.35 -1.81 -6.16
CA ARG A 74 -10.00 -0.64 -5.55
C ARG A 74 -8.99 0.32 -4.91
N ILE A 75 -8.09 -0.16 -4.05
CA ILE A 75 -7.07 0.70 -3.41
C ILE A 75 -6.12 1.32 -4.45
N LEU A 76 -5.79 0.57 -5.51
CA LEU A 76 -4.98 1.08 -6.60
C LEU A 76 -5.70 2.20 -7.37
N THR A 77 -6.97 2.01 -7.69
CA THR A 77 -7.78 3.04 -8.34
C THR A 77 -7.92 4.27 -7.45
N SER A 78 -8.19 4.09 -6.16
CA SER A 78 -8.23 5.18 -5.18
C SER A 78 -6.90 5.94 -5.15
N LEU A 79 -5.76 5.23 -5.10
CA LEU A 79 -4.43 5.84 -5.14
C LEU A 79 -4.22 6.71 -6.38
N LEU A 80 -4.51 6.16 -7.57
CA LEU A 80 -4.25 6.83 -8.84
C LEU A 80 -5.04 8.15 -9.01
N HIS A 81 -6.25 8.23 -8.45
CA HIS A 81 -7.06 9.45 -8.49
C HIS A 81 -6.60 10.53 -7.50
N GLN A 82 -5.79 10.16 -6.51
CA GLN A 82 -5.25 11.09 -5.51
C GLN A 82 -3.87 11.64 -5.90
N LEU A 83 -3.09 10.86 -6.65
CA LEU A 83 -1.76 11.27 -7.10
C LEU A 83 -1.84 12.41 -8.13
N LYS A 84 -0.96 13.39 -7.95
CA LYS A 84 -0.67 14.43 -8.95
C LYS A 84 0.43 13.95 -9.91
N PRO A 85 0.50 14.50 -11.14
CA PRO A 85 1.58 14.20 -12.08
C PRO A 85 2.97 14.33 -11.43
N GLY A 86 3.84 13.36 -11.71
CA GLY A 86 5.18 13.23 -11.15
C GLY A 86 5.24 12.53 -9.78
N GLN A 87 4.13 12.38 -9.06
CA GLN A 87 4.11 11.73 -7.76
C GLN A 87 4.16 10.21 -7.86
N TYR A 88 4.86 9.61 -6.92
CA TYR A 88 4.88 8.16 -6.70
C TYR A 88 3.89 7.78 -5.59
N GLY A 89 3.23 6.65 -5.78
CA GLY A 89 2.36 6.04 -4.78
C GLY A 89 2.60 4.55 -4.64
N VAL A 90 2.24 4.02 -3.48
CA VAL A 90 2.32 2.58 -3.19
C VAL A 90 0.96 2.05 -2.80
N ALA A 91 0.50 1.00 -3.48
CA ALA A 91 -0.65 0.21 -3.05
C ALA A 91 -0.15 -1.14 -2.50
N ALA A 92 -0.55 -1.51 -1.29
CA ALA A 92 -0.13 -2.76 -0.66
C ALA A 92 -1.31 -3.49 0.01
N ILE A 93 -1.37 -4.82 -0.18
CA ILE A 93 -2.46 -5.65 0.35
C ILE A 93 -1.92 -6.99 0.86
N CYS A 94 -2.24 -7.33 2.11
CA CYS A 94 -2.04 -8.65 2.67
C CYS A 94 -3.09 -9.63 2.14
N ASN A 95 -2.76 -10.91 2.07
CA ASN A 95 -3.69 -11.98 1.75
C ASN A 95 -3.48 -13.18 2.68
N GLY A 96 -4.58 -13.87 3.00
CA GLY A 96 -4.58 -15.04 3.87
C GLY A 96 -3.63 -16.12 3.34
N GLY A 97 -2.93 -16.80 4.26
CA GLY A 97 -1.89 -17.77 3.91
C GLY A 97 -0.46 -17.24 4.02
N GLY A 98 -0.27 -16.00 4.49
CA GLY A 98 1.05 -15.46 4.85
C GLY A 98 1.76 -14.70 3.71
N ALA A 99 0.99 -14.11 2.79
CA ALA A 99 1.54 -13.37 1.67
C ALA A 99 0.95 -11.96 1.53
N ALA A 100 1.59 -11.15 0.69
CA ALA A 100 1.17 -9.81 0.34
C ALA A 100 1.67 -9.44 -1.05
N THR A 101 0.99 -8.48 -1.67
CA THR A 101 1.41 -7.87 -2.93
C THR A 101 1.52 -6.37 -2.73
N ALA A 102 2.59 -5.77 -3.27
CA ALA A 102 2.79 -4.32 -3.30
C ALA A 102 3.07 -3.88 -4.74
N VAL A 103 2.50 -2.74 -5.12
CA VAL A 103 2.69 -2.10 -6.44
C VAL A 103 3.12 -0.67 -6.22
N VAL A 104 4.18 -0.27 -6.94
CA VAL A 104 4.63 1.12 -7.05
C VAL A 104 4.11 1.67 -8.36
N VAL A 105 3.52 2.86 -8.33
CA VAL A 105 3.08 3.58 -9.53
C VAL A 105 3.63 4.99 -9.54
N GLN A 106 3.84 5.54 -10.73
CA GLN A 106 4.08 6.95 -10.95
C GLN A 106 2.91 7.52 -11.75
N ARG A 107 2.32 8.63 -11.28
CA ARG A 107 1.33 9.35 -12.08
C ARG A 107 2.05 10.15 -13.16
N VAL A 108 1.80 9.82 -14.41
CA VAL A 108 2.28 10.60 -15.57
C VAL A 108 1.20 11.56 -16.04
N GLU A 109 1.56 12.70 -16.63
CA GLU A 109 0.60 13.61 -17.29
C GLU A 109 0.12 13.01 -18.61
N SER A 110 1.08 12.55 -19.42
CA SER A 110 0.88 11.87 -20.70
C SER A 110 1.93 10.80 -20.89
N VAL A 111 1.66 9.85 -21.78
CA VAL A 111 2.68 8.92 -22.30
C VAL A 111 3.19 9.55 -23.60
N GLU A 112 4.49 9.79 -23.69
CA GLU A 112 5.14 10.21 -24.94
C GLU A 112 5.23 9.06 -25.95
#